data_AF-A0AAT9PMT5-F1
#
_entry.id   AF-A0AAT9PMT5-F1
#
_cell.length_a   1.000
_cell.length_b   1.000
_cell.length_c   1.000
_cell.angle_alpha   90.00
_cell.angle_beta   90.00
_cell.angle_gamma   90.00
#
_symmetry.space_group_name_H-M   'P 1'
#
loop_
_entity.id
_entity.type
_entity.pdbx_description
1 polymer ?
#
loop_
_entity_poly.entity_id
_entity_poly.type
_entity_poly.pdbx_seq_one_letter_code
_entity_poly.pdbx_strand_id
1 'polypeptide(L)'
;MIHKNVTKCVGKSIVTIPFVMYIFKKTYTYWGDNLMSKKLLKTATALTIMGGVLFSAESNNVKAESAPLQNTNPIVFKDVPKGHWSEEAIHNLAANEIIFGYGDGIFGFGDDVTREQVAALIYRVFDIEEQDEYENPYGDIDENSTNFIEEILALTELEIFMGDEHGNFRPKATLTRAEMAQVLTNAFDLQAKGSHTFNDVSANSWATNAISAIQTNGITAGIGDNKFGPSMKVKREQYAQFLYKAILHDMEQGQQ
;
A
#
# COMPACT_ATOMS: atom_id res chain seq x y z
N MET A 1 -20.77 -6.59 -74.40
CA MET A 1 -19.63 -7.13 -75.16
C MET A 1 -18.44 -7.26 -74.21
N ILE A 2 -18.33 -8.43 -73.59
CA ILE A 2 -17.16 -9.22 -73.18
C ILE A 2 -15.74 -8.56 -73.06
N HIS A 3 -15.11 -8.80 -71.89
CA HIS A 3 -13.66 -8.93 -71.53
C HIS A 3 -12.85 -7.65 -71.20
N LYS A 4 -11.94 -7.60 -70.20
CA LYS A 4 -11.19 -8.64 -69.45
C LYS A 4 -10.61 -8.07 -68.12
N ASN A 5 -10.36 -8.97 -67.17
CA ASN A 5 -9.76 -8.77 -65.84
C ASN A 5 -8.30 -8.27 -65.85
N VAL A 6 -7.90 -7.53 -64.79
CA VAL A 6 -6.60 -7.71 -64.12
C VAL A 6 -6.78 -7.61 -62.60
N THR A 7 -6.40 -8.69 -61.92
CA THR A 7 -6.30 -8.87 -60.47
C THR A 7 -5.08 -8.17 -59.89
N LYS A 8 -5.23 -7.50 -58.74
CA LYS A 8 -4.19 -7.40 -57.71
C LYS A 8 -4.85 -7.26 -56.34
N CYS A 9 -4.76 -8.32 -55.54
CA CYS A 9 -5.13 -8.32 -54.13
C CYS A 9 -4.03 -7.64 -53.32
N VAL A 10 -4.38 -6.63 -52.51
CA VAL A 10 -3.75 -6.40 -51.20
C VAL A 10 -4.88 -5.96 -50.27
N GLY A 11 -5.16 -6.77 -49.25
CA GLY A 11 -6.27 -6.57 -48.32
C GLY A 11 -6.09 -5.28 -47.52
N LYS A 12 -7.12 -4.44 -47.53
CA LYS A 12 -7.34 -3.42 -46.50
C LYS A 12 -8.43 -3.95 -45.59
N SER A 13 -8.03 -4.58 -44.50
CA SER A 13 -8.92 -4.74 -43.35
C SER A 13 -9.16 -3.36 -42.77
N ILE A 14 -10.36 -2.84 -42.97
CA ILE A 14 -10.90 -1.73 -42.18
C ILE A 14 -11.19 -2.35 -40.82
N VAL A 15 -10.28 -2.16 -39.86
CA VAL A 15 -10.55 -2.46 -38.45
C VAL A 15 -11.37 -1.30 -37.92
N THR A 16 -12.70 -1.43 -38.02
CA THR A 16 -13.61 -0.72 -37.13
C THR A 16 -13.31 -1.20 -35.72
N ILE A 17 -12.65 -0.35 -34.90
CA ILE A 17 -12.51 -0.57 -33.47
C ILE A 17 -13.91 -0.36 -32.87
N PRO A 18 -14.62 -1.41 -32.44
CA PRO A 18 -15.92 -1.19 -31.83
C PRO A 18 -15.67 -0.71 -30.41
N PHE A 19 -16.22 0.47 -30.11
CA PHE A 19 -16.36 1.04 -28.77
C PHE A 19 -17.32 0.14 -27.96
N VAL A 20 -16.88 -1.07 -27.65
CA VAL A 20 -17.63 -2.04 -26.84
C VAL A 20 -17.31 -1.74 -25.39
N MET A 21 -18.20 -0.98 -24.77
CA MET A 21 -18.78 -1.37 -23.49
C MET A 21 -17.74 -1.89 -22.47
N TYR A 22 -16.81 -1.03 -22.06
CA TYR A 22 -15.94 -1.29 -20.90
C TYR A 22 -16.75 -1.11 -19.59
N ILE A 23 -17.83 -1.89 -19.47
CA ILE A 23 -18.44 -2.23 -18.19
C ILE A 23 -17.86 -3.61 -17.86
N PHE A 24 -16.56 -3.66 -17.58
CA PHE A 24 -15.97 -4.81 -16.91
C PHE A 24 -15.94 -4.46 -15.44
N LYS A 25 -16.95 -4.95 -14.74
CA LYS A 25 -16.90 -5.24 -13.31
C LYS A 25 -15.56 -5.94 -13.07
N LYS A 26 -14.56 -5.22 -12.55
CA LYS A 26 -13.20 -5.71 -12.26
C LYS A 26 -13.35 -6.69 -11.11
N THR A 27 -13.79 -7.91 -11.44
CA THR A 27 -13.71 -9.05 -10.54
C THR A 27 -12.23 -9.32 -10.41
N TYR A 28 -11.62 -8.77 -9.36
CA TYR A 28 -10.34 -9.23 -8.87
C TYR A 28 -10.50 -10.71 -8.57
N THR A 29 -10.09 -11.55 -9.51
CA THR A 29 -9.70 -12.92 -9.20
C THR A 29 -8.42 -12.80 -8.38
N TYR A 30 -8.60 -12.61 -7.07
CA TYR A 30 -7.63 -12.97 -6.05
C TYR A 30 -7.37 -14.47 -6.21
N TRP A 31 -6.42 -14.83 -7.07
CA TRP A 31 -5.91 -16.19 -7.25
C TRP A 31 -4.40 -16.12 -7.34
N GLY A 32 -3.82 -16.07 -6.16
CA GLY A 32 -2.43 -16.32 -5.86
C GLY A 32 -2.39 -16.46 -4.35
N ASP A 33 -2.49 -17.70 -3.86
CA ASP A 33 -2.37 -18.11 -2.47
C ASP A 33 -1.60 -17.10 -1.60
N ASN A 34 -2.37 -16.18 -0.99
CA ASN A 34 -2.02 -15.25 0.07
C ASN A 34 -0.49 -15.06 0.28
N LEU A 35 0.15 -14.32 -0.63
CA LEU A 35 1.58 -14.03 -0.60
C LEU A 35 1.97 -13.25 0.67
N MET A 36 1.07 -12.36 1.12
CA MET A 36 1.14 -11.65 2.40
C MET A 36 1.11 -12.61 3.60
N SER A 37 0.20 -13.59 3.59
CA SER A 37 0.20 -14.67 4.59
C SER A 37 1.48 -15.51 4.50
N LYS A 38 2.02 -15.84 3.33
CA LYS A 38 3.24 -16.68 3.24
C LYS A 38 4.52 -15.99 3.72
N LYS A 39 4.67 -14.67 3.56
CA LYS A 39 5.81 -13.91 4.12
C LYS A 39 5.71 -13.77 5.65
N LEU A 40 4.50 -13.59 6.20
CA LEU A 40 4.27 -13.34 7.63
C LEU A 40 3.90 -14.58 8.47
N LEU A 41 3.37 -15.66 7.90
CA LEU A 41 3.12 -16.93 8.61
C LEU A 41 4.44 -17.59 9.03
N LYS A 42 5.54 -17.29 8.32
CA LYS A 42 6.91 -17.66 8.71
C LYS A 42 7.40 -16.93 9.95
N THR A 43 6.87 -15.74 10.27
CA THR A 43 7.27 -14.94 11.45
C THR A 43 6.27 -15.07 12.60
N ALA A 44 4.98 -15.25 12.32
CA ALA A 44 3.94 -15.48 13.32
C ALA A 44 4.12 -16.80 14.11
N THR A 45 4.81 -17.80 13.55
CA THR A 45 5.14 -19.04 14.26
C THR A 45 6.21 -18.87 15.35
N ALA A 46 6.88 -17.71 15.44
CA ALA A 46 7.89 -17.44 16.47
C ALA A 46 7.32 -16.80 17.76
N LEU A 47 6.02 -16.46 17.80
CA LEU A 47 5.36 -15.82 18.95
C LEU A 47 4.52 -16.82 19.77
N THR A 48 5.13 -17.94 20.15
CA THR A 48 4.58 -18.81 21.21
C THR A 48 5.68 -19.24 22.18
N ILE A 49 6.34 -18.29 22.82
CA ILE A 49 7.14 -18.59 24.02
C ILE A 49 6.73 -17.62 25.13
N MET A 50 5.56 -17.86 25.72
CA MET A 50 5.30 -17.56 27.13
C MET A 50 4.05 -18.32 27.59
N GLY A 51 4.27 -19.40 28.34
CA GLY A 51 3.20 -20.18 28.98
C GLY A 51 3.55 -21.66 29.08
N GLY A 52 4.37 -22.02 30.07
CA GLY A 52 4.91 -23.37 30.21
C GLY A 52 3.89 -24.44 30.62
N VAL A 53 4.07 -25.64 30.08
CA VAL A 53 3.89 -26.92 30.79
C VAL A 53 4.99 -27.85 30.31
N LEU A 54 5.82 -28.32 31.24
CA LEU A 54 6.74 -29.43 31.07
C LEU A 54 5.94 -30.71 30.79
N PHE A 55 6.09 -31.28 29.59
CA PHE A 55 5.82 -32.70 29.36
C PHE A 55 7.11 -33.36 28.89
N SER A 56 7.68 -34.18 29.76
CA SER A 56 8.70 -35.17 29.42
C SER A 56 8.01 -36.42 28.86
N ALA A 57 8.40 -36.87 27.66
CA ALA A 57 8.65 -38.29 27.35
C ALA A 57 9.06 -38.49 25.88
N GLU A 58 10.19 -39.17 25.72
CA GLU A 58 10.67 -40.04 24.64
C GLU A 58 10.61 -39.68 23.14
N SER A 59 11.84 -39.54 22.60
CA SER A 59 12.36 -39.99 21.31
C SER A 59 11.44 -40.15 20.10
N ASN A 60 11.73 -39.38 19.04
CA ASN A 60 12.08 -39.93 17.73
C ASN A 60 12.88 -38.89 16.93
N ASN A 61 13.98 -39.34 16.32
CA ASN A 61 14.89 -38.53 15.53
C ASN A 61 14.17 -37.96 14.29
N VAL A 62 13.80 -36.68 14.34
CA VAL A 62 13.59 -35.88 13.14
C VAL A 62 14.80 -34.96 13.04
N LYS A 63 15.61 -35.19 12.00
CA LYS A 63 16.66 -34.25 11.60
C LYS A 63 15.95 -32.99 11.13
N ALA A 64 15.68 -32.08 12.07
CA ALA A 64 15.25 -30.75 11.78
C ALA A 64 16.39 -30.10 10.99
N GLU A 65 16.16 -29.90 9.69
CA GLU A 65 16.96 -28.97 8.91
C GLU A 65 16.66 -27.58 9.47
N SER A 66 17.43 -27.17 10.46
CA SER A 66 17.44 -25.80 10.95
C SER A 66 18.01 -24.95 9.84
N ALA A 67 17.13 -24.43 8.99
CA ALA A 67 17.45 -23.28 8.16
C ALA A 67 18.10 -22.24 9.08
N PRO A 68 19.27 -21.67 8.72
CA PRO A 68 19.92 -20.70 9.58
C PRO A 68 18.97 -19.50 9.74
N LEU A 69 18.51 -19.28 10.97
CA LEU A 69 17.85 -18.03 11.36
C LEU A 69 18.83 -16.90 11.04
N GLN A 70 18.47 -16.09 10.04
CA GLN A 70 19.22 -14.91 9.65
C GLN A 70 19.26 -13.97 10.86
N ASN A 71 20.45 -13.87 11.48
CA ASN A 71 20.94 -12.83 12.38
C ASN A 71 19.89 -11.79 12.83
N THR A 72 19.09 -12.12 13.85
CA THR A 72 18.03 -11.26 14.37
C THR A 72 18.59 -10.24 15.34
N ASN A 73 19.48 -9.36 14.88
CA ASN A 73 19.61 -8.09 15.57
C ASN A 73 18.33 -7.30 15.24
N PRO A 74 17.48 -6.99 16.22
CA PRO A 74 16.29 -6.18 15.96
C PRO A 74 16.72 -4.90 15.26
N ILE A 75 16.03 -4.54 14.17
CA ILE A 75 16.26 -3.25 13.50
C ILE A 75 15.87 -2.17 14.50
N VAL A 76 16.87 -1.47 15.05
CA VAL A 76 16.67 -0.38 16.00
C VAL A 76 17.08 0.92 15.34
N PHE A 77 16.15 1.86 15.28
CA PHE A 77 16.41 3.23 14.84
C PHE A 77 16.73 4.11 16.05
N LYS A 78 17.81 4.89 15.95
CA LYS A 78 18.35 5.73 17.04
C LYS A 78 17.45 6.93 17.35
N ASP A 79 16.73 7.41 16.34
CA ASP A 79 15.85 8.58 16.38
C ASP A 79 14.39 8.23 16.71
N VAL A 80 14.05 6.94 16.82
CA VAL A 80 12.72 6.49 17.27
C VAL A 80 12.73 6.37 18.79
N PRO A 81 11.92 7.16 19.53
CA PRO A 81 11.88 7.07 20.99
C PRO A 81 11.32 5.73 21.45
N LYS A 82 11.98 5.10 22.42
CA LYS A 82 11.51 3.85 23.04
C LYS A 82 10.15 4.06 23.73
N GLY A 83 9.23 3.12 23.54
CA GLY A 83 7.87 3.17 24.04
C GLY A 83 6.96 4.16 23.30
N HIS A 84 7.42 4.78 22.20
CA HIS A 84 6.57 5.64 21.39
C HIS A 84 5.47 4.81 20.72
N TRP A 85 4.27 5.37 20.59
CA TRP A 85 3.09 4.65 20.07
C TRP A 85 3.24 4.14 18.63
N SER A 86 4.22 4.64 17.88
CA SER A 86 4.54 4.22 16.51
C SER A 86 5.72 3.23 16.43
N GLU A 87 6.41 2.96 17.55
CA GLU A 87 7.64 2.15 17.56
C GLU A 87 7.39 0.75 17.00
N GLU A 88 6.31 0.10 17.45
CA GLU A 88 5.93 -1.24 16.99
C GLU A 88 5.66 -1.28 15.48
N ALA A 89 4.87 -0.33 14.96
CA ALA A 89 4.57 -0.25 13.54
C ALA A 89 5.83 -0.04 12.72
N ILE A 90 6.73 0.84 13.15
CA ILE A 90 8.01 1.09 12.47
C ILE A 90 8.85 -0.18 12.41
N HIS A 91 9.03 -0.86 13.56
CA HIS A 91 9.84 -2.08 13.61
C HIS A 91 9.21 -3.22 12.80
N ASN A 92 7.89 -3.38 12.84
CA ASN A 92 7.22 -4.43 12.10
C ASN A 92 7.32 -4.20 10.58
N LEU A 93 7.04 -2.97 10.11
CA LEU A 93 7.17 -2.63 8.70
C LEU A 93 8.63 -2.74 8.22
N ALA A 94 9.61 -2.39 9.06
CA ALA A 94 11.02 -2.52 8.71
C ALA A 94 11.48 -3.98 8.65
N ALA A 95 11.04 -4.81 9.61
CA ALA A 95 11.33 -6.24 9.62
C ALA A 95 10.73 -6.99 8.42
N ASN A 96 9.67 -6.44 7.83
CA ASN A 96 9.03 -6.96 6.62
C ASN A 96 9.50 -6.25 5.34
N GLU A 97 10.58 -5.47 5.41
CA GLU A 97 11.18 -4.79 4.25
C GLU A 97 10.22 -3.84 3.52
N ILE A 98 9.16 -3.38 4.21
CA ILE A 98 8.19 -2.43 3.67
C ILE A 98 8.72 -1.00 3.82
N ILE A 99 9.28 -0.65 4.99
CA ILE A 99 9.85 0.67 5.25
C ILE A 99 11.32 0.59 5.62
N PHE A 100 12.13 1.43 4.98
CA PHE A 100 13.54 1.57 5.29
C PHE A 100 13.83 2.92 5.95
N GLY A 101 14.84 2.95 6.81
CA GLY A 101 15.42 4.20 7.29
C GLY A 101 16.30 4.87 6.24
N TYR A 102 16.83 6.05 6.54
CA TYR A 102 17.73 6.80 5.67
C TYR A 102 19.18 6.28 5.68
N GLY A 103 19.48 5.28 6.50
CA GLY A 103 20.84 4.77 6.73
C GLY A 103 21.33 5.11 8.15
N ASP A 104 22.47 4.56 8.55
CA ASP A 104 23.15 4.84 9.84
C ASP A 104 22.29 4.66 11.11
N GLY A 105 21.21 3.88 11.01
CA GLY A 105 20.24 3.69 12.08
C GLY A 105 19.28 4.88 12.27
N ILE A 106 19.07 5.72 11.26
CA ILE A 106 18.11 6.83 11.26
C ILE A 106 16.85 6.42 10.49
N PHE A 107 15.68 6.56 11.11
CA PHE A 107 14.39 6.31 10.48
C PHE A 107 13.88 7.50 9.67
N GLY A 108 14.14 8.72 10.16
CA GLY A 108 13.47 9.95 9.72
C GLY A 108 12.25 10.27 10.60
N PHE A 109 12.38 10.07 11.92
CA PHE A 109 11.28 10.32 12.85
C PHE A 109 10.92 11.81 12.92
N GLY A 110 9.64 12.16 12.73
CA GLY A 110 9.16 13.54 12.70
C GLY A 110 9.27 14.24 11.34
N ASP A 111 9.86 13.56 10.34
CA ASP A 111 9.92 14.08 8.97
C ASP A 111 8.56 14.00 8.29
N ASP A 112 8.33 14.93 7.38
CA ASP A 112 7.13 14.94 6.54
C ASP A 112 7.23 13.86 5.45
N VAL A 113 6.21 13.01 5.31
CA VAL A 113 6.22 11.96 4.27
C VAL A 113 5.77 12.52 2.92
N THR A 114 6.53 12.23 1.86
CA THR A 114 6.21 12.66 0.50
C THR A 114 5.30 11.67 -0.22
N ARG A 115 4.62 12.14 -1.27
CA ARG A 115 3.74 11.30 -2.10
C ARG A 115 4.48 10.13 -2.75
N GLU A 116 5.68 10.35 -3.28
CA GLU A 116 6.50 9.29 -3.87
C GLU A 116 6.93 8.23 -2.83
N GLN A 117 7.25 8.66 -1.60
CA GLN A 117 7.59 7.72 -0.54
C GLN A 117 6.40 6.85 -0.19
N VAL A 118 5.20 7.43 -0.11
CA VAL A 118 3.97 6.66 0.12
C VAL A 118 3.69 5.67 -1.02
N ALA A 119 3.85 6.08 -2.27
CA ALA A 119 3.73 5.17 -3.42
C ALA A 119 4.67 3.98 -3.28
N ALA A 120 5.95 4.22 -3.01
CA ALA A 120 6.92 3.15 -2.84
C ALA A 120 6.59 2.21 -1.66
N LEU A 121 6.02 2.72 -0.56
CA LEU A 121 5.60 1.87 0.56
C LEU A 121 4.42 0.97 0.20
N ILE A 122 3.41 1.51 -0.49
CA ILE A 122 2.22 0.74 -0.87
C ILE A 122 2.56 -0.31 -1.94
N TYR A 123 3.42 0.05 -2.90
CA TYR A 123 3.91 -0.89 -3.90
C TYR A 123 4.59 -2.11 -3.25
N ARG A 124 5.45 -1.88 -2.24
CA ARG A 124 6.09 -2.96 -1.46
C ARG A 124 5.10 -3.80 -0.66
N VAL A 125 4.03 -3.18 -0.13
CA VAL A 125 2.98 -3.90 0.59
C VAL A 125 2.29 -4.90 -0.33
N PHE A 126 1.96 -4.52 -1.56
CA PHE A 126 1.25 -5.40 -2.48
C PHE A 126 2.16 -6.31 -3.29
N ASP A 127 3.48 -6.14 -3.22
CA ASP A 127 4.48 -6.92 -3.97
C ASP A 127 4.09 -6.98 -5.46
N ILE A 128 3.75 -5.81 -6.02
CA ILE A 128 3.22 -5.68 -7.38
C ILE A 128 4.27 -6.20 -8.36
N GLU A 129 3.85 -7.08 -9.27
CA GLU A 129 4.73 -7.60 -10.31
C GLU A 129 5.12 -6.48 -11.29
N GLU A 130 6.42 -6.37 -11.56
CA GLU A 130 6.97 -5.46 -12.56
C GLU A 130 6.34 -5.75 -13.93
N GLN A 131 5.99 -4.69 -14.66
CA GLN A 131 5.47 -4.77 -16.02
C GLN A 131 6.40 -4.03 -16.99
N ASP A 132 6.40 -4.47 -18.25
CA ASP A 132 7.30 -3.94 -19.27
C ASP A 132 7.08 -2.44 -19.55
N GLU A 133 5.84 -1.94 -19.45
CA GLU A 133 5.52 -0.53 -19.69
C GLU A 133 4.23 -0.11 -18.97
N TYR A 134 4.28 1.02 -18.27
CA TYR A 134 3.09 1.70 -17.74
C TYR A 134 2.84 2.98 -18.53
N GLU A 135 1.58 3.30 -18.81
CA GLU A 135 1.22 4.60 -19.36
C GLU A 135 1.47 5.69 -18.30
N ASN A 136 2.19 6.75 -18.67
CA ASN A 136 2.44 7.90 -17.80
C ASN A 136 1.44 9.03 -18.10
N PRO A 137 0.40 9.24 -17.26
CA PRO A 137 -0.56 10.31 -17.46
C PRO A 137 -0.08 11.66 -16.90
N TYR A 138 1.10 11.71 -16.27
CA TYR A 138 1.53 12.87 -15.49
C TYR A 138 2.55 13.75 -16.22
N GLY A 139 2.34 15.06 -16.17
CA GLY A 139 3.24 16.05 -16.76
C GLY A 139 4.54 16.27 -16.00
N ASP A 140 4.62 15.81 -14.74
CA ASP A 140 5.75 16.03 -13.83
C ASP A 140 6.46 14.74 -13.38
N ILE A 141 6.21 13.61 -14.06
CA ILE A 141 6.87 12.33 -13.80
C ILE A 141 7.81 12.01 -14.97
N ASP A 142 9.11 12.05 -14.68
CA ASP A 142 10.20 11.66 -15.57
C ASP A 142 11.44 11.22 -14.76
N GLU A 143 12.50 10.78 -15.43
CA GLU A 143 13.74 10.30 -14.80
C GLU A 143 14.48 11.35 -13.96
N ASN A 144 14.14 12.64 -14.10
CA ASN A 144 14.74 13.72 -13.33
C ASN A 144 13.87 14.12 -12.13
N SER A 145 12.58 13.78 -12.12
CA SER A 145 11.66 14.18 -11.06
C SER A 145 11.61 13.18 -9.90
N THR A 146 11.74 11.88 -10.17
CA THR A 146 11.71 10.84 -9.14
C THR A 146 12.36 9.52 -9.57
N ASN A 147 12.84 8.76 -8.59
CA ASN A 147 13.32 7.38 -8.80
C ASN A 147 12.19 6.36 -8.65
N PHE A 148 10.98 6.79 -8.26
CA PHE A 148 9.83 5.93 -7.97
C PHE A 148 8.79 5.93 -9.09
N ILE A 149 9.24 6.05 -10.34
CA ILE A 149 8.36 6.20 -11.51
C ILE A 149 7.44 4.98 -11.61
N GLU A 150 8.02 3.79 -11.52
CA GLU A 150 7.27 2.55 -11.64
C GLU A 150 6.20 2.43 -10.54
N GLU A 151 6.56 2.67 -9.28
CA GLU A 151 5.62 2.55 -8.18
C GLU A 151 4.48 3.56 -8.29
N ILE A 152 4.77 4.76 -8.79
CA ILE A 152 3.77 5.78 -9.03
C ILE A 152 2.82 5.35 -10.14
N LEU A 153 3.33 4.88 -11.27
CA LEU A 153 2.51 4.53 -12.43
C LEU A 153 1.68 3.26 -12.20
N ALA A 154 2.27 2.23 -11.59
CA ALA A 154 1.56 1.01 -11.22
C ALA A 154 0.38 1.31 -10.27
N LEU A 155 0.59 2.12 -9.24
CA LEU A 155 -0.47 2.49 -8.31
C LEU A 155 -1.50 3.46 -8.91
N THR A 156 -1.15 4.14 -10.00
CA THR A 156 -2.08 4.98 -10.76
C THR A 156 -3.01 4.12 -11.61
N GLU A 157 -2.49 3.09 -12.28
CA GLU A 157 -3.29 2.13 -13.03
C GLU A 157 -4.25 1.33 -12.13
N LEU A 158 -3.83 1.07 -10.89
CA LEU A 158 -4.68 0.47 -9.86
C LEU A 158 -5.68 1.46 -9.22
N GLU A 159 -5.71 2.72 -9.65
CA GLU A 159 -6.57 3.79 -9.10
C GLU A 159 -6.34 4.07 -7.60
N ILE A 160 -5.20 3.64 -7.06
CA ILE A 160 -4.80 3.88 -5.67
C ILE A 160 -4.32 5.33 -5.51
N PHE A 161 -3.54 5.79 -6.49
CA PHE A 161 -3.12 7.17 -6.58
C PHE A 161 -3.82 7.91 -7.71
N MET A 162 -4.05 9.19 -7.47
CA MET A 162 -4.55 10.13 -8.48
C MET A 162 -3.66 11.37 -8.49
N GLY A 163 -3.51 11.96 -9.67
CA GLY A 163 -2.87 13.26 -9.85
C GLY A 163 -3.77 14.41 -9.40
N ASP A 164 -3.24 15.62 -9.51
CA ASP A 164 -4.03 16.83 -9.33
C ASP A 164 -4.83 17.21 -10.60
N GLU A 165 -5.61 18.28 -10.48
CA GLU A 165 -6.44 18.81 -11.57
C GLU A 165 -5.63 19.35 -12.77
N HIS A 166 -4.32 19.49 -12.63
CA HIS A 166 -3.41 19.94 -13.68
C HIS A 166 -2.68 18.77 -14.37
N GLY A 167 -3.00 17.53 -14.01
CA GLY A 167 -2.34 16.34 -14.55
C GLY A 167 -0.95 16.11 -13.97
N ASN A 168 -0.68 16.54 -12.73
CA ASN A 168 0.60 16.31 -12.06
C ASN A 168 0.45 15.37 -10.87
N PHE A 169 1.44 14.51 -10.65
CA PHE A 169 1.51 13.66 -9.48
C PHE A 169 2.07 14.39 -8.26
N ARG A 170 3.01 15.34 -8.43
CA ARG A 170 3.73 16.08 -7.38
C ARG A 170 4.54 15.18 -6.45
N PRO A 171 5.55 14.44 -6.95
CA PRO A 171 6.22 13.36 -6.20
C PRO A 171 6.88 13.83 -4.89
N LYS A 172 7.45 15.04 -4.89
CA LYS A 172 8.13 15.62 -3.72
C LYS A 172 7.19 16.33 -2.73
N ALA A 173 5.91 16.47 -3.06
CA ALA A 173 4.97 17.16 -2.18
C ALA A 173 4.64 16.30 -0.95
N THR A 174 4.55 16.95 0.22
CA THR A 174 4.14 16.30 1.46
C THR A 174 2.66 15.96 1.45
N LEU A 175 2.35 14.71 1.81
CA LEU A 175 0.99 14.19 1.87
C LEU A 175 0.19 14.84 3.01
N THR A 176 -1.03 15.25 2.72
CA THR A 176 -2.00 15.67 3.75
C THR A 176 -2.73 14.47 4.36
N ARG A 177 -3.32 14.63 5.55
CA ARG A 177 -4.11 13.58 6.20
C ARG A 177 -5.33 13.17 5.37
N ALA A 178 -5.95 14.11 4.63
CA ALA A 178 -7.04 13.80 3.71
C ALA A 178 -6.58 12.93 2.53
N GLU A 179 -5.46 13.28 1.89
CA GLU A 179 -4.88 12.47 0.81
C GLU A 179 -4.43 11.09 1.31
N MET A 180 -3.84 11.01 2.51
CA MET A 180 -3.51 9.74 3.17
C MET A 180 -4.74 8.86 3.38
N ALA A 181 -5.85 9.44 3.85
CA ALA A 181 -7.09 8.69 4.02
C ALA A 181 -7.59 8.11 2.70
N GLN A 182 -7.55 8.89 1.62
CA GLN A 182 -7.97 8.45 0.30
C GLN A 182 -7.10 7.32 -0.23
N VAL A 183 -5.77 7.49 -0.15
CA VAL A 183 -4.82 6.51 -0.64
C VAL A 183 -4.97 5.17 0.10
N LEU A 184 -5.05 5.17 1.44
CA LEU A 184 -5.27 3.94 2.21
C LEU A 184 -6.64 3.31 1.94
N THR A 185 -7.67 4.14 1.74
CA THR A 185 -9.01 3.63 1.40
C THR A 185 -9.01 2.91 0.07
N ASN A 186 -8.38 3.49 -0.96
CA ASN A 186 -8.30 2.87 -2.27
C ASN A 186 -7.40 1.63 -2.25
N ALA A 187 -6.24 1.72 -1.59
CA ALA A 187 -5.27 0.63 -1.49
C ALA A 187 -5.86 -0.64 -0.87
N PHE A 188 -6.59 -0.50 0.23
CA PHE A 188 -7.11 -1.63 1.01
C PHE A 188 -8.63 -1.84 0.82
N ASP A 189 -9.22 -1.25 -0.22
CA ASP A 189 -10.67 -1.28 -0.53
C ASP A 189 -11.56 -1.06 0.71
N LEU A 190 -11.21 -0.06 1.52
CA LEU A 190 -11.84 0.13 2.83
C LEU A 190 -13.26 0.68 2.68
N GLN A 191 -14.22 -0.09 3.17
CA GLN A 191 -15.62 0.36 3.20
C GLN A 191 -15.94 1.05 4.53
N ALA A 192 -16.61 2.20 4.45
CA ALA A 192 -17.08 2.89 5.64
C ALA A 192 -18.23 2.12 6.29
N LYS A 193 -18.10 1.81 7.59
CA LYS A 193 -19.14 1.13 8.39
C LYS A 193 -20.16 2.10 9.00
N GLY A 194 -19.99 3.39 8.73
CA GLY A 194 -20.80 4.51 9.24
C GLY A 194 -20.11 5.85 8.96
N SER A 195 -20.73 6.94 9.38
CA SER A 195 -20.14 8.27 9.27
C SER A 195 -19.06 8.50 10.32
N HIS A 196 -18.05 9.30 9.98
CA HIS A 196 -17.06 9.76 10.95
C HIS A 196 -17.69 10.67 12.02
N THR A 197 -16.98 10.85 13.14
CA THR A 197 -17.39 11.73 14.26
C THR A 197 -16.69 13.10 14.29
N PHE A 198 -15.81 13.37 13.32
CA PHE A 198 -15.01 14.60 13.30
C PHE A 198 -15.81 15.87 12.96
N ASN A 199 -15.60 16.94 13.71
CA ASN A 199 -16.30 18.23 13.56
C ASN A 199 -15.61 19.20 12.57
N ASP A 200 -14.37 18.93 12.20
CA ASP A 200 -13.57 19.72 11.26
C ASP A 200 -13.55 19.12 9.84
N VAL A 201 -14.41 18.13 9.59
CA VAL A 201 -14.61 17.51 8.28
C VAL A 201 -16.00 17.87 7.79
N SER A 202 -16.07 18.69 6.76
CA SER A 202 -17.33 19.03 6.10
C SER A 202 -17.95 17.80 5.45
N ALA A 203 -19.26 17.60 5.59
CA ALA A 203 -19.97 16.49 4.93
C ALA A 203 -19.79 16.49 3.40
N ASN A 204 -19.60 17.67 2.79
CA ASN A 204 -19.40 17.83 1.35
C ASN A 204 -17.91 17.78 0.93
N SER A 205 -16.99 17.46 1.86
CA SER A 205 -15.58 17.28 1.53
C SER A 205 -15.39 16.07 0.62
N TRP A 206 -14.48 16.17 -0.35
CA TRP A 206 -14.10 15.06 -1.21
C TRP A 206 -13.54 13.86 -0.39
N ALA A 207 -12.93 14.14 0.76
CA ALA A 207 -12.32 13.13 1.62
C ALA A 207 -13.29 12.52 2.66
N THR A 208 -14.55 12.97 2.75
CA THR A 208 -15.50 12.53 3.80
C THR A 208 -15.64 11.01 3.87
N ASN A 209 -15.78 10.35 2.72
CA ASN A 209 -15.99 8.90 2.66
C ASN A 209 -14.72 8.15 3.09
N ALA A 210 -13.56 8.55 2.56
CA ALA A 210 -12.28 7.95 2.92
C ALA A 210 -11.96 8.14 4.42
N ILE A 211 -12.20 9.34 4.96
CA ILE A 211 -12.02 9.62 6.40
C ILE A 211 -12.95 8.74 7.25
N SER A 212 -14.20 8.57 6.82
CA SER A 212 -15.15 7.66 7.48
C SER A 212 -14.68 6.21 7.43
N ALA A 213 -14.16 5.76 6.29
CA ALA A 213 -13.62 4.42 6.12
C ALA A 213 -12.44 4.15 7.06
N ILE A 214 -11.43 5.02 7.09
CA ILE A 214 -10.27 4.79 7.96
C ILE A 214 -10.59 4.94 9.45
N GLN A 215 -11.58 5.77 9.83
CA GLN A 215 -12.00 5.86 11.23
C GLN A 215 -12.77 4.62 11.66
N THR A 216 -13.77 4.22 10.87
CA THR A 216 -14.67 3.11 11.24
C THR A 216 -14.00 1.74 11.15
N ASN A 217 -12.88 1.63 10.42
CA ASN A 217 -12.01 0.46 10.42
C ASN A 217 -10.85 0.53 11.45
N GLY A 218 -10.88 1.51 12.37
CA GLY A 218 -9.93 1.57 13.50
C GLY A 218 -8.51 2.03 13.16
N ILE A 219 -8.28 2.46 11.92
CA ILE A 219 -6.97 2.92 11.43
C ILE A 219 -6.59 4.25 12.09
N THR A 220 -7.55 5.15 12.32
CA THR A 220 -7.32 6.46 12.97
C THR A 220 -8.34 6.78 14.06
N ALA A 221 -7.89 7.48 15.11
CA ALA A 221 -8.75 8.08 16.12
C ALA A 221 -8.86 9.62 15.99
N GLY A 222 -8.20 10.20 14.99
CA GLY A 222 -8.06 11.66 14.84
C GLY A 222 -6.92 12.25 15.66
N ILE A 223 -6.97 13.55 15.90
CA ILE A 223 -5.93 14.33 16.60
C ILE A 223 -6.37 14.83 17.99
N GLY A 224 -7.52 14.35 18.48
CA GLY A 224 -8.16 14.85 19.70
C GLY A 224 -9.30 15.86 19.42
N ASP A 225 -10.07 16.21 20.44
CA ASP A 225 -11.17 17.19 20.38
C ASP A 225 -12.20 16.98 19.25
N ASN A 226 -12.44 15.72 18.89
CA ASN A 226 -13.26 15.33 17.74
C ASN A 226 -12.77 15.96 16.42
N LYS A 227 -11.46 16.09 16.23
CA LYS A 227 -10.86 16.61 14.99
C LYS A 227 -10.07 15.54 14.25
N PHE A 228 -10.08 15.62 12.93
CA PHE A 228 -9.24 14.83 12.05
C PHE A 228 -7.99 15.57 11.60
N GLY A 229 -8.07 16.89 11.38
CA GLY A 229 -7.03 17.71 10.77
C GLY A 229 -6.77 17.42 9.27
N PRO A 230 -7.76 17.53 8.37
CA PRO A 230 -7.63 17.09 6.96
C PRO A 230 -6.42 17.66 6.22
N SER A 231 -6.12 18.94 6.45
CA SER A 231 -5.02 19.66 5.78
C SER A 231 -3.67 19.52 6.46
N MET A 232 -3.60 18.88 7.63
CA MET A 232 -2.32 18.67 8.32
C MET A 232 -1.43 17.74 7.50
N LYS A 233 -0.13 18.05 7.50
CA LYS A 233 0.89 17.20 6.91
C LYS A 233 1.11 15.95 7.75
N VAL A 234 1.32 14.83 7.09
CA VAL A 234 1.54 13.54 7.74
C VAL A 234 3.03 13.35 8.00
N LYS A 235 3.36 13.02 9.25
CA LYS A 235 4.72 12.63 9.62
C LYS A 235 5.01 11.19 9.25
N ARG A 236 6.27 10.85 9.01
CA ARG A 236 6.73 9.52 8.56
C ARG A 236 6.33 8.42 9.54
N GLU A 237 6.47 8.65 10.84
CA GLU A 237 6.05 7.74 11.91
C GLU A 237 4.52 7.61 12.00
N GLN A 238 3.78 8.68 11.71
CA GLN A 238 2.33 8.64 11.65
C GLN A 238 1.86 7.79 10.46
N TYR A 239 2.48 7.96 9.29
CA TYR A 239 2.17 7.15 8.12
C TYR A 239 2.46 5.67 8.36
N ALA A 240 3.61 5.34 8.98
CA ALA A 240 3.94 3.97 9.36
C ALA A 240 2.85 3.34 10.24
N GLN A 241 2.33 4.06 11.22
CA GLN A 241 1.24 3.58 12.06
C GLN A 241 -0.06 3.36 11.29
N PHE A 242 -0.45 4.28 10.40
CA PHE A 242 -1.67 4.12 9.61
C PHE A 242 -1.57 2.94 8.65
N LEU A 243 -0.43 2.79 7.96
CA LEU A 243 -0.18 1.69 7.06
C LEU A 243 -0.19 0.35 7.80
N TYR A 244 0.51 0.26 8.93
CA TYR A 244 0.54 -0.95 9.76
C TYR A 244 -0.86 -1.38 10.19
N LYS A 245 -1.69 -0.45 10.66
CA LYS A 245 -3.08 -0.75 11.03
C LYS A 245 -3.94 -1.17 9.84
N ALA A 246 -3.75 -0.57 8.66
CA ALA A 246 -4.47 -0.96 7.46
C ALA A 246 -4.12 -2.41 7.04
N ILE A 247 -2.84 -2.77 7.09
CA ILE A 247 -2.35 -4.13 6.83
C ILE A 247 -2.94 -5.13 7.82
N LEU A 248 -2.91 -4.83 9.12
CA LEU A 248 -3.52 -5.71 10.14
C LEU A 248 -5.02 -5.90 9.90
N HIS A 249 -5.73 -4.82 9.57
CA HIS A 249 -7.16 -4.88 9.28
C HIS A 249 -7.45 -5.80 8.10
N ASP A 250 -6.72 -5.66 7.00
CA ASP A 250 -6.86 -6.48 5.79
C ASP A 250 -6.61 -7.99 6.09
N MET A 251 -5.59 -8.28 6.90
CA MET A 251 -5.29 -9.65 7.33
C MET A 251 -6.40 -10.28 8.17
N GLU A 252 -7.05 -9.50 9.03
CA GLU A 252 -8.18 -9.97 9.84
C GLU A 252 -9.42 -10.26 8.99
N GLN A 253 -9.67 -9.48 7.93
CA GLN A 253 -10.78 -9.72 7.01
C GLN A 253 -10.55 -10.96 6.14
N GLY A 254 -9.30 -11.22 5.70
CA GLY A 254 -8.97 -12.39 4.89
C GLY A 254 -9.03 -13.74 5.61
N GLN A 255 -9.25 -13.76 6.92
CA GLN A 255 -9.43 -14.97 7.74
C GLN A 255 -10.90 -15.34 8.00
N GLN A 256 -11.85 -14.49 7.59
CA GLN A 256 -13.29 -14.69 7.78
C GLN A 256 -13.96 -15.24 6.52
#